data_AF-A0A1V1I053-F1
#
_entry.id   AF-A0A1V1I053-F1
#
_cell.length_a   1.000
_cell.length_b   1.000
_cell.length_c   1.000
_cell.angle_alpha   90.00
_cell.angle_beta   90.00
_cell.angle_gamma   90.00
#
_symmetry.space_group_name_H-M   'P 1'
#
loop_
_entity.id
_entity.type
_entity.pdbx_description
1 polymer ?
#
loop_
_entity_poly.entity_id
_entity_poly.type
_entity_poly.pdbx_seq_one_letter_code
_entity_poly.pdbx_strand_id
1 'polypeptide(L)' 'MIIKTNSLKDINEITLTNLKNGEVTLEQLNEIYNKMGFVFVASKGRFTKIKKEIKH' A
#
# COMPACT_ATOMS: atom_id res chain seq x y z
N MET A 1 -23.98 -10.52 -3.50
CA MET A 1 -22.57 -10.88 -3.79
C MET A 1 -21.72 -10.26 -2.69
N ILE A 2 -21.43 -11.02 -1.64
CA ILE A 2 -20.52 -10.58 -0.59
C ILE A 2 -19.13 -10.72 -1.21
N ILE A 3 -18.47 -9.59 -1.48
CA ILE A 3 -17.10 -9.59 -1.99
C ILE A 3 -16.28 -10.26 -0.89
N LYS A 4 -15.77 -11.48 -1.17
CA LYS A 4 -14.77 -12.13 -0.31
C LYS A 4 -13.71 -11.06 -0.04
N THR A 5 -13.65 -10.57 1.19
CA THR A 5 -12.45 -9.94 1.72
C THR A 5 -11.39 -11.03 1.68
N ASN A 6 -10.70 -11.14 0.55
CA ASN A 6 -9.58 -12.05 0.41
C ASN A 6 -8.58 -11.58 1.47
N SER A 7 -8.58 -12.33 2.58
CA SER A 7 -7.68 -12.16 3.71
C SER A 7 -6.29 -11.82 3.18
N LEU A 8 -5.85 -10.60 3.47
CA LEU A 8 -4.48 -10.10 3.37
C LEU A 8 -3.66 -10.78 2.26
N LYS A 9 -3.72 -10.25 1.03
CA LYS A 9 -2.68 -10.55 0.04
C LYS A 9 -1.32 -10.32 0.69
N ASP A 10 -0.44 -11.31 0.57
CA ASP A 10 0.95 -11.19 0.98
C ASP A 10 1.50 -9.86 0.45
N ILE A 11 2.23 -9.12 1.29
CA ILE A 11 2.85 -7.86 0.90
C ILE A 11 3.69 -8.01 -0.39
N ASN A 12 4.27 -9.18 -0.62
CA ASN A 12 5.04 -9.51 -1.81
C ASN A 12 4.20 -9.62 -3.09
N GLU A 13 2.87 -9.75 -2.97
CA GLU A 13 1.94 -9.78 -4.10
C GLU A 13 1.33 -8.40 -4.42
N ILE A 14 1.61 -7.38 -3.61
CA ILE A 14 1.09 -6.03 -3.83
C ILE A 14 1.80 -5.39 -5.02
N THR A 15 1.04 -5.10 -6.07
CA THR A 15 1.56 -4.43 -7.27
C THR A 15 1.36 -2.92 -7.23
N LEU A 16 2.08 -2.19 -8.10
CA LEU A 16 1.87 -0.76 -8.30
C LEU A 16 0.44 -0.42 -8.74
N THR A 17 -0.22 -1.32 -9.48
CA THR A 17 -1.61 -1.14 -9.91
C THR A 17 -2.56 -1.20 -8.72
N ASN A 18 -2.37 -2.15 -7.79
CA ASN A 18 -3.18 -2.23 -6.57
C ASN A 18 -3.04 -0.94 -5.74
N LEU A 19 -1.81 -0.42 -5.61
CA LEU A 19 -1.55 0.84 -4.94
C LEU A 19 -2.28 2.00 -5.63
N LYS A 20 -2.16 2.15 -6.96
CA LYS A 20 -2.81 3.25 -7.71
C LYS A 20 -4.34 3.20 -7.62
N ASN A 21 -4.93 2.00 -7.60
CA ASN A 21 -6.37 1.81 -7.53
C ASN A 21 -6.94 1.91 -6.10
N GLY A 22 -6.09 2.02 -5.07
CA GLY A 22 -6.54 2.01 -3.67
C GLY A 22 -7.01 0.63 -3.20
N GLU A 23 -6.59 -0.44 -3.88
CA GLU A 23 -6.91 -1.84 -3.55
C GLU A 23 -5.95 -2.40 -2.49
N VAL A 24 -5.60 -1.56 -1.51
CA VAL A 24 -4.68 -1.86 -0.41
C VAL A 24 -5.23 -1.30 0.88
N THR A 25 -4.99 -1.98 1.99
CA THR A 25 -5.39 -1.49 3.31
C THR A 25 -4.33 -0.56 3.91
N LEU A 26 -4.74 0.25 4.89
CA LEU A 26 -3.78 1.06 5.66
C LEU A 26 -2.73 0.20 6.39
N GLU A 27 -3.13 -0.99 6.84
CA GLU A 27 -2.23 -1.95 7.48
C GLU A 27 -1.15 -2.44 6.53
N GLN A 28 -1.50 -2.77 5.28
CA GLN A 28 -0.54 -3.16 4.24
C GLN A 28 0.41 -2.00 3.89
N LEU A 29 -0.10 -0.76 3.80
CA LEU A 29 0.75 0.41 3.60
C LEU A 29 1.73 0.62 4.75
N ASN A 30 1.29 0.41 6.00
CA ASN A 30 2.15 0.48 7.16
C ASN A 30 3.21 -0.63 7.17
N GLU A 31 2.86 -1.85 6.74
CA GLU A 31 3.81 -2.95 6.61
C GLU A 31 4.86 -2.67 5.54
N ILE A 32 4.46 -2.11 4.38
CA ILE A 32 5.38 -1.65 3.34
C ILE A 32 6.33 -0.58 3.88
N TYR A 33 5.81 0.38 4.65
CA TYR A 33 6.65 1.39 5.29
C TYR A 33 7.64 0.77 6.28
N ASN A 34 7.23 -0.20 7.08
CA ASN A 34 8.09 -0.78 8.10
C ASN A 34 9.14 -1.73 7.52
N LYS A 35 8.78 -2.59 6.57
CA LYS A 35 9.70 -3.56 5.95
C LYS A 35 10.58 -2.93 4.88
N MET A 36 9.99 -2.09 4.04
CA MET A 36 10.63 -1.58 2.83
C MET A 36 10.90 -0.09 2.90
N GLY A 37 10.44 0.65 3.91
CA GLY A 37 10.67 2.09 4.03
C GLY A 37 10.00 2.94 2.94
N PHE A 38 8.97 2.44 2.26
CA PHE A 38 8.23 3.27 1.29
C PHE A 38 7.10 4.04 1.96
N VAL A 39 7.03 5.35 1.68
CA VAL A 39 6.00 6.27 2.13
C VAL A 39 5.13 6.68 0.95
N PHE A 40 3.82 6.60 1.13
CA PHE A 40 2.82 6.93 0.11
C PHE A 40 2.13 8.25 0.49
N VAL A 41 2.27 9.26 -0.35
CA VAL A 41 1.65 10.58 -0.16
C VAL A 41 0.39 10.65 -0.99
N ALA A 42 -0.77 10.74 -0.34
CA ALA A 42 -2.06 10.92 -1.01
C ALA A 42 -2.59 12.35 -0.83
N SER A 43 -3.32 12.85 -1.82
CA SER A 43 -4.07 14.09 -1.76
C SER A 43 -5.40 13.92 -2.48
N LYS A 44 -6.48 14.45 -1.91
CA LYS A 44 -7.85 14.33 -2.45
C LYS A 44 -8.23 12.88 -2.81
N GLY A 45 -7.83 11.92 -1.98
CA GLY A 45 -8.14 10.48 -2.16
C GLY A 45 -7.32 9.77 -3.25
N ARG A 46 -6.26 10.40 -3.80
CA ARG A 46 -5.37 9.78 -4.80
C ARG A 46 -3.91 9.83 -4.35
N PHE A 47 -3.17 8.76 -4.60
CA PHE A 47 -1.71 8.78 -4.41
C PHE A 47 -1.07 9.74 -5.41
N THR A 48 -0.29 10.67 -4.88
CA THR A 48 0.40 11.71 -5.64
C THR A 48 1.90 11.47 -5.71
N LYS A 49 2.50 10.86 -4.69
CA LYS A 49 3.94 10.55 -4.63
C LYS A 49 4.19 9.26 -3.84
N ILE A 50 5.25 8.55 -4.20
CA ILE A 50 5.83 7.44 -3.44
C ILE A 50 7.29 7.82 -3.17
N LYS A 51 7.73 7.71 -1.92
CA LYS A 51 9.11 8.03 -1.49
C LYS A 51 9.73 6.82 -0.81
N LYS A 52 11.03 6.62 -0.96
CA LYS A 52 11.80 5.66 -0.15
C LYS A 52 12.51 6.44 0.96
N GLU A 53 12.22 6.11 2.20
CA GLU A 53 12.99 6.54 3.35
C GLU A 53 13.99 5.44 3.72
N ILE A 54 15.22 5.85 4.01
CA ILE A 54 16.25 4.98 4.57
C ILE A 54 16.09 5.11 6.09
N LYS A 55 15.54 4.08 6.73
CA LYS A 55 15.56 3.98 8.19
C LYS A 55 16.97 3.54 8.58
N HIS A 56 17.65 4.39 9.35
CA HIS A 56 18.91 4.07 10.01
C HIS A 56 18.66 3.18 11.24
#